data_AF-A0A7C3AUH1-F1
#
_entry.id   AF-A0A7C3AUH1-F1
#
_cell.length_a   1.000
_cell.length_b   1.000
_cell.length_c   1.000
_cell.angle_alpha   90.00
_cell.angle_beta   90.00
_cell.angle_gamma   90.00
#
_symmetry.space_group_name_H-M   'P 1'
#
loop_
_entity.id
_entity.type
_entity.pdbx_description
1 polymer ?
#
loop_
_entity_poly.entity_id
_entity_poly.type
_entity_poly.pdbx_seq_one_letter_code
_entity_poly.pdbx_strand_id
1 'polypeptide(L)'
;METFSGKVHLPGTDGEWDLQLEIEWNDKEVNVHIDQAPDGITDWPGLAVQTFGLEEIVFRTKGIPRLFTHWWHFVRGGSDELWGMVMGLPDAEGIWRTCPVSLERAKE
;
A
#
# COMPACT_ATOMS: atom_id res chain seq x y z
N MET A 1 16.24 -3.88 2.54
CA MET A 1 14.91 -4.07 1.96
C MET A 1 14.12 -5.03 2.81
N GLU A 2 12.92 -4.66 3.19
CA GLU A 2 12.00 -5.48 3.98
C GLU A 2 10.73 -5.74 3.21
N THR A 3 10.18 -6.94 3.36
CA THR A 3 8.95 -7.35 2.69
C THR A 3 7.85 -7.60 3.72
N PHE A 4 6.68 -7.03 3.48
CA PHE A 4 5.48 -7.22 4.28
C PHE A 4 4.36 -7.74 3.38
N SER A 5 3.52 -8.62 3.90
CA SER A 5 2.44 -9.24 3.16
C SER A 5 1.16 -9.35 3.96
N GLY A 6 0.01 -9.29 3.29
CA GLY A 6 -1.29 -9.46 3.91
C GLY A 6 -2.43 -9.30 2.92
N LYS A 7 -3.66 -9.41 3.42
CA LYS A 7 -4.87 -9.21 2.60
C LYS A 7 -5.40 -7.80 2.76
N VAL A 8 -5.74 -7.17 1.64
CA VAL A 8 -6.21 -5.78 1.62
C VAL A 8 -7.44 -5.63 0.74
N HIS A 9 -8.42 -4.88 1.23
CA HIS A 9 -9.49 -4.33 0.40
C HIS A 9 -9.04 -2.92 -0.02
N LEU A 10 -8.79 -2.68 -1.31
CA LEU A 10 -8.38 -1.35 -1.76
C LEU A 10 -9.60 -0.49 -2.15
N PRO A 11 -9.53 0.84 -1.95
CA PRO A 11 -10.54 1.73 -2.49
C PRO A 11 -10.71 1.52 -4.01
N GLY A 12 -11.92 1.14 -4.44
CA GLY A 12 -12.24 0.89 -5.85
C GLY A 12 -12.15 -0.58 -6.28
N THR A 13 -11.92 -1.52 -5.37
CA THR A 13 -11.96 -2.96 -5.66
C THR A 13 -13.22 -3.62 -5.12
N ASP A 14 -13.63 -4.72 -5.76
CA ASP A 14 -14.83 -5.49 -5.38
C ASP A 14 -14.57 -6.53 -4.26
N GLY A 15 -13.32 -6.67 -3.82
CA GLY A 15 -12.93 -7.61 -2.78
C GLY A 15 -11.48 -7.47 -2.33
N GLU A 16 -11.06 -8.42 -1.49
CA GLU A 16 -9.71 -8.50 -0.94
C GLU A 16 -8.71 -9.08 -1.93
N TRP A 17 -7.51 -8.51 -1.96
CA TRP A 17 -6.36 -8.98 -2.73
C TRP A 17 -5.19 -9.29 -1.80
N ASP A 18 -4.32 -10.23 -2.20
CA ASP A 18 -3.06 -10.45 -1.49
C ASP A 18 -2.08 -9.37 -1.93
N LEU A 19 -1.59 -8.60 -0.96
CA LEU A 19 -0.66 -7.51 -1.14
C LEU A 19 0.72 -7.94 -0.63
N GLN A 20 1.75 -7.64 -1.39
CA GLN A 20 3.12 -7.59 -0.93
C GLN A 20 3.65 -6.16 -1.04
N LEU A 21 4.31 -5.70 0.01
CA LEU A 21 4.88 -4.37 0.14
C LEU A 21 6.37 -4.51 0.43
N GLU A 22 7.20 -4.00 -0.47
CA GLU A 22 8.65 -3.98 -0.31
C GLU A 22 9.09 -2.57 0.04
N ILE A 23 9.85 -2.40 1.12
CA ILE A 23 10.28 -1.09 1.61
C ILE A 23 11.81 -1.09 1.78
N GLU A 24 12.46 -0.09 1.18
CA GLU A 24 13.80 0.34 1.55
C GLU A 24 13.72 1.70 2.24
N TRP A 25 13.75 1.67 3.58
CA TRP A 25 13.44 2.81 4.43
C TRP A 25 14.41 3.98 4.26
N ASN A 26 15.70 3.69 4.09
CA ASN A 26 16.75 4.71 4.02
C ASN A 26 16.76 5.39 2.64
N ASP A 27 16.57 4.60 1.58
CA ASP A 27 16.56 5.11 0.20
C ASP A 27 15.19 5.64 -0.22
N LYS A 28 14.17 5.49 0.64
CA LYS A 28 12.80 5.93 0.41
C LYS A 28 12.21 5.30 -0.86
N GLU A 29 12.47 4.01 -1.03
CA GLU A 29 11.91 3.22 -2.11
C GLU A 29 10.83 2.31 -1.54
N VAL A 30 9.74 2.19 -2.27
CA VAL A 30 8.67 1.25 -1.93
C VAL A 30 8.07 0.69 -3.21
N ASN A 31 7.78 -0.60 -3.22
CA ASN A 31 7.06 -1.25 -4.31
C ASN A 31 5.83 -1.97 -3.75
N VAL A 32 4.71 -1.79 -4.43
CA VAL A 32 3.44 -2.49 -4.14
C VAL A 32 3.27 -3.57 -5.19
N HIS A 33 3.12 -4.82 -4.73
CA HIS A 33 2.92 -5.99 -5.57
C HIS A 33 1.57 -6.67 -5.27
N ILE A 34 0.77 -6.93 -6.31
CA ILE A 34 -0.57 -7.55 -6.23
C ILE A 34 -0.81 -8.44 -7.47
N ASP A 35 -0.70 -9.76 -7.30
CA ASP A 35 -0.88 -10.73 -8.39
C ASP A 35 -2.31 -10.77 -8.96
N GLN A 36 -3.33 -10.48 -8.15
CA GLN A 36 -4.74 -10.55 -8.55
C GLN A 36 -5.23 -9.32 -9.31
N ALA A 37 -4.38 -8.30 -9.46
CA ALA A 37 -4.80 -7.07 -10.08
C ALA A 37 -5.12 -7.25 -11.57
N PRO A 38 -6.12 -6.51 -12.10
CA PRO A 38 -6.55 -6.65 -13.48
C PRO A 38 -5.50 -6.14 -14.47
N ASP A 39 -5.64 -6.55 -15.74
CA ASP A 39 -4.86 -6.07 -16.89
C ASP A 39 -3.37 -6.47 -16.92
N GLY A 40 -2.93 -7.41 -16.10
CA GLY A 40 -1.58 -7.98 -16.14
C GLY A 40 -0.48 -7.05 -15.64
N ILE A 41 -0.84 -5.96 -14.96
CA ILE A 41 0.09 -5.15 -14.16
C ILE A 41 0.01 -5.68 -12.73
N THR A 42 1.16 -6.06 -12.18
CA THR A 42 1.27 -6.63 -10.83
C THR A 42 2.07 -5.77 -9.88
N ASP A 43 2.79 -4.76 -10.39
CA ASP A 43 3.78 -4.00 -9.64
C ASP A 43 3.62 -2.49 -9.84
N TRP A 44 3.69 -1.75 -8.74
CA TRP A 44 3.59 -0.30 -8.74
C TRP A 44 4.60 0.33 -7.78
N PRO A 45 5.52 1.17 -8.31
CA PRO A 45 6.43 1.91 -7.47
C PRO A 45 5.65 2.98 -6.68
N GLY A 46 6.04 3.18 -5.42
CA GLY A 46 5.60 4.31 -4.64
C GLY A 46 6.15 5.62 -5.19
N LEU A 47 5.31 6.63 -5.19
CA LEU A 47 5.64 7.99 -5.61
C LEU A 47 5.59 8.91 -4.40
N ALA A 48 6.43 9.94 -4.40
CA ALA A 48 6.51 10.94 -3.34
C ALA A 48 6.67 10.31 -1.94
N VAL A 49 7.51 9.27 -1.86
CA VAL A 49 7.76 8.51 -0.63
C VAL A 49 8.38 9.40 0.44
N GLN A 50 7.81 9.34 1.63
CA GLN A 50 8.32 9.97 2.83
C GLN A 50 8.43 8.94 3.94
N THR A 51 9.57 8.91 4.61
CA THR A 51 9.80 8.07 5.79
C THR A 51 10.06 8.95 7.00
N PHE A 52 9.56 8.52 8.16
CA PHE A 52 9.81 9.14 9.45
C PHE A 52 10.56 8.15 10.34
N GLY A 53 11.89 8.13 10.18
CA GLY A 53 12.73 7.07 10.72
C GLY A 53 12.43 5.74 10.03
N LEU A 54 12.47 4.66 10.82
CA LEU A 54 12.11 3.31 10.36
C LEU A 54 10.68 2.93 10.75
N GLU A 55 9.94 3.82 11.40
CA GLU A 55 8.68 3.50 12.07
C GLU A 55 7.45 3.82 11.21
N GLU A 56 7.57 4.74 10.26
CA GLU A 56 6.42 5.26 9.52
C GLU A 56 6.81 5.64 8.09
N ILE A 57 5.90 5.36 7.15
CA ILE A 57 6.07 5.64 5.73
C ILE A 57 4.75 6.11 5.10
N VAL A 58 4.84 7.13 4.26
CA VAL A 58 3.73 7.68 3.48
C VAL A 58 4.15 7.76 2.02
N PHE A 59 3.28 7.31 1.12
CA PHE A 59 3.53 7.37 -0.32
C PHE A 59 2.21 7.35 -1.08
N ARG A 60 2.27 7.45 -2.41
CA ARG A 60 1.12 7.20 -3.28
C ARG A 60 1.45 6.24 -4.40
N THR A 61 0.45 5.50 -4.87
CA THR A 61 0.53 4.75 -6.13
C THR A 61 -0.46 5.31 -7.14
N LYS A 62 -0.27 4.96 -8.42
CA LYS A 62 -1.19 5.31 -9.51
C LYS A 62 -1.52 4.06 -10.32
N GLY A 63 -2.81 3.85 -10.56
CA GLY A 63 -3.32 2.80 -11.42
C GLY A 63 -3.59 1.46 -10.73
N ILE A 64 -3.95 1.46 -9.42
CA ILE A 64 -4.26 0.24 -8.64
C ILE A 64 -5.67 0.24 -8.01
N PRO A 65 -6.79 0.06 -8.74
CA PRO A 65 -6.90 -0.31 -10.15
C PRO A 65 -6.81 0.92 -11.08
N ARG A 66 -6.90 0.71 -12.41
CA ARG A 66 -6.70 1.77 -13.42
C ARG A 66 -7.36 3.10 -13.05
N LEU A 67 -6.65 4.19 -13.32
CA LEU A 67 -7.07 5.59 -13.08
C LEU A 67 -7.18 5.99 -11.60
N PHE A 68 -7.13 5.07 -10.64
CA PHE A 68 -7.12 5.44 -9.23
C PHE A 68 -5.74 5.90 -8.77
N THR A 69 -5.72 6.89 -7.89
CA THR A 69 -4.54 7.25 -7.10
C THR A 69 -4.84 6.88 -5.65
N HIS A 70 -3.95 6.12 -5.04
CA HIS A 70 -4.06 5.71 -3.65
C HIS A 70 -2.97 6.38 -2.84
N TRP A 71 -3.34 6.93 -1.69
CA TRP A 71 -2.41 7.39 -0.67
C TRP A 71 -2.30 6.31 0.38
N TRP A 72 -1.08 5.92 0.70
CA TRP A 72 -0.74 4.87 1.63
C TRP A 72 -0.05 5.50 2.81
N HIS A 73 -0.46 5.10 4.01
CA HIS A 73 0.18 5.49 5.26
C HIS A 73 0.32 4.25 6.11
N PHE A 74 1.56 3.88 6.44
CA PHE A 74 1.87 2.76 7.31
C PHE A 74 2.70 3.23 8.51
N VAL A 75 2.43 2.60 9.65
CA VAL A 75 3.15 2.74 10.91
C VAL A 75 3.49 1.34 11.42
N ARG A 76 4.67 1.16 12.00
CA ARG A 76 5.05 -0.10 12.64
C ARG A 76 4.19 -0.37 13.88
N GLY A 77 3.62 -1.58 13.93
CA GLY A 77 3.02 -2.16 15.15
C GLY A 77 4.04 -2.87 16.03
N GLY A 78 5.20 -3.21 15.46
CA GLY A 78 6.30 -3.94 16.09
C GLY A 78 7.40 -4.24 15.07
N SER A 79 8.29 -5.18 15.39
CA SER A 79 9.37 -5.60 14.48
C SER A 79 8.85 -6.22 13.18
N ASP A 80 7.70 -6.89 13.24
CA ASP A 80 7.21 -7.78 12.19
C ASP A 80 5.81 -7.42 11.69
N GLU A 81 5.34 -6.19 11.96
CA GLU A 81 3.99 -5.78 11.64
C GLU A 81 3.91 -4.31 11.20
N LEU A 82 3.12 -4.06 10.15
CA LEU A 82 2.70 -2.75 9.71
C LEU A 82 1.19 -2.61 9.83
N TRP A 83 0.75 -1.53 10.47
CA TRP A 83 -0.62 -1.07 10.45
C TRP A 83 -0.72 0.14 9.55
N GLY A 84 -1.77 0.24 8.75
CA GLY A 84 -1.90 1.35 7.84
C GLY A 84 -3.31 1.64 7.39
N MET A 85 -3.40 2.68 6.57
CA MET A 85 -4.61 3.12 5.91
C MET A 85 -4.30 3.46 4.46
N VAL A 86 -5.19 3.02 3.59
CA VAL A 86 -5.15 3.34 2.17
C VAL A 86 -6.33 4.22 1.83
N MET A 87 -6.06 5.38 1.24
CA MET A 87 -7.07 6.37 0.89
C MET A 87 -7.16 6.49 -0.64
N GLY A 88 -8.34 6.30 -1.19
CA GLY A 88 -8.62 6.58 -2.60
C GLY A 88 -8.97 8.05 -2.83
N LEU A 89 -9.01 8.46 -4.09
CA LEU A 89 -9.62 9.74 -4.47
C LEU A 89 -11.11 9.79 -4.06
N PRO A 90 -11.68 10.99 -3.83
CA PRO A 90 -13.08 11.12 -3.53
C PRO A 90 -13.94 10.61 -4.69
N ASP A 91 -15.07 9.98 -4.36
CA ASP A 91 -16.03 9.55 -5.38
C ASP A 91 -16.86 10.73 -5.94
N ALA A 92 -17.85 10.43 -6.78
CA ALA A 92 -18.68 11.43 -7.45
C ALA A 92 -19.44 12.35 -6.46
N GLU A 93 -19.61 11.92 -5.21
CA GLU A 93 -20.27 12.69 -4.15
C GLU A 93 -19.26 13.47 -3.29
N GLY A 94 -17.97 13.38 -3.60
CA GLY A 94 -16.89 13.99 -2.83
C GLY A 94 -16.46 13.18 -1.60
N ILE A 95 -16.94 11.94 -1.45
CA ILE A 95 -16.67 11.12 -0.27
C ILE A 95 -15.33 10.39 -0.43
N TRP A 96 -14.45 10.59 0.54
CA TRP A 96 -13.17 9.88 0.62
C TRP A 96 -13.38 8.46 1.13
N ARG A 97 -12.79 7.49 0.44
CA ARG A 97 -12.79 6.08 0.86
C ARG A 97 -11.47 5.73 1.49
N THR A 98 -11.53 5.21 2.71
CA THR A 98 -10.37 4.77 3.49
C THR A 98 -10.52 3.29 3.81
N CYS A 99 -9.47 2.51 3.56
CA CYS A 99 -9.43 1.10 3.89
C CYS A 99 -8.28 0.84 4.88
N PRO A 100 -8.55 0.30 6.08
CA PRO A 100 -7.49 -0.11 6.98
C PRO A 100 -6.74 -1.30 6.41
N VAL A 101 -5.45 -1.38 6.69
CA VAL A 101 -4.57 -2.45 6.25
C VAL A 101 -3.70 -2.90 7.42
N SER A 102 -3.49 -4.21 7.53
CA SER A 102 -2.49 -4.80 8.41
C SER A 102 -1.65 -5.78 7.58
N LEU A 103 -0.32 -5.66 7.68
CA LEU A 103 0.63 -6.51 6.99
C LEU A 103 1.61 -7.10 7.98
N GLU A 104 1.92 -8.38 7.79
CA GLU A 104 2.94 -9.08 8.56
C GLU A 104 4.23 -9.14 7.74
N ARG A 105 5.38 -9.07 8.41
CA ARG A 105 6.67 -9.23 7.74
C ARG A 105 6.77 -10.64 7.15
N ALA A 106 7.11 -10.73 5.87
CA ALA A 106 7.36 -12.00 5.22
C ALA A 106 8.57 -12.69 5.90
N LYS A 107 8.42 -13.98 6.21
CA LYS A 107 9.54 -14.79 6.71
C LYS A 107 10.44 -15.13 5.54
N GLU A 108 11.74 -14.85 5.67
CA GLU A 108 12.78 -15.31 4.73
C GLU A 108 12.81 -16.84 4.62
#